data_AF-A0A662L0T9-F1
#
_entry.id   AF-A0A662L0T9-F1
#
_cell.length_a   1.000
_cell.length_b   1.000
_cell.length_c   1.000
_cell.angle_alpha   90.00
_cell.angle_beta   90.00
_cell.angle_gamma   90.00
#
_symmetry.space_group_name_H-M   'P 1'
#
loop_
_entity.id
_entity.type
_entity.pdbx_description
1 polymer ?
#
loop_
_entity_poly.entity_id
_entity_poly.type
_entity_poly.pdbx_seq_one_letter_code
_entity_poly.pdbx_strand_id
1 'polypeptide(L)'
;MIYLTTGAVLLAIIIIFSLYIVAIYNKFKRLKNAGDATLGQIKVALKKRLDMLSELVDSVKSYAKFEKSTLENITKMRSDVMKGDAKDIKKIEDASRKILGDIKVAVENYPELKTSESVKKLMDATTSIEDEIARHRYTYNNIVQEYNTMVDVVPSSMVASMFSFGKMEYLEFEEG
;
A
#
# COMPACT_ATOMS: atom_id res chain seq x y z
N MET A 1 26.86 -43.16 31.90
CA MET A 1 26.81 -41.72 32.22
C MET A 1 27.13 -40.87 30.99
N ILE A 2 28.27 -41.08 30.29
CA ILE A 2 28.68 -40.34 29.08
C ILE A 2 27.62 -40.38 27.96
N TYR A 3 27.08 -41.55 27.61
CA TYR A 3 26.05 -41.65 26.56
C TYR A 3 24.75 -40.90 26.88
N LEU A 4 24.36 -40.85 28.16
CA LEU A 4 23.16 -40.15 28.61
C LEU A 4 23.34 -38.63 28.51
N THR A 5 24.52 -38.13 28.89
CA THR A 5 24.86 -36.70 28.76
C THR A 5 25.01 -36.27 27.32
N THR A 6 25.61 -37.10 26.45
CA THR A 6 25.72 -36.82 25.00
C THR A 6 24.34 -36.78 24.33
N GLY A 7 23.45 -37.72 24.67
CA GLY A 7 22.07 -37.72 24.19
C GLY A 7 21.29 -36.48 24.62
N ALA A 8 21.44 -36.06 25.87
CA ALA A 8 20.81 -34.83 26.38
C ALA A 8 21.32 -33.57 25.67
N VAL A 9 22.63 -33.48 25.39
CA VAL A 9 23.22 -32.36 24.65
C VAL A 9 22.71 -32.29 23.21
N LEU A 10 22.64 -33.43 22.50
CA LEU A 10 22.09 -33.48 21.14
C LEU A 10 20.61 -33.07 21.11
N LEU A 11 19.81 -33.55 22.08
CA LEU A 11 18.41 -33.18 22.19
C LEU A 11 18.25 -31.67 22.46
N ALA A 12 19.06 -31.10 23.35
CA ALA A 12 19.04 -29.68 23.63
C ALA A 12 19.37 -28.83 22.39
N ILE A 13 20.37 -29.24 21.60
CA ILE A 13 20.73 -28.57 20.33
C ILE A 13 19.56 -28.62 19.33
N ILE A 14 18.91 -29.79 19.19
CA ILE A 14 17.75 -29.95 18.30
C ILE A 14 16.59 -29.04 18.74
N ILE A 15 16.32 -28.95 20.05
CA ILE A 15 15.27 -28.09 20.60
C ILE A 15 15.59 -26.62 20.30
N ILE A 16 16.81 -26.17 20.56
CA ILE A 16 17.24 -24.79 20.30
C ILE A 16 17.10 -24.45 18.81
N PHE A 17 17.56 -25.35 17.94
CA PHE A 17 17.45 -25.17 16.49
C PHE A 17 15.99 -25.13 16.01
N SER A 18 15.13 -25.98 16.57
CA SER A 18 13.70 -26.00 16.26
C SER A 18 13.01 -24.70 16.67
N LEU A 19 13.28 -24.21 17.89
CA LEU A 19 12.77 -22.92 18.37
C LEU A 19 13.23 -21.75 17.51
N TYR A 20 14.47 -21.80 17.01
CA TYR A 20 15.02 -20.79 16.12
C TYR A 20 14.28 -20.74 14.78
N ILE A 21 14.00 -21.89 14.16
CA ILE A 21 13.21 -21.97 12.91
C ILE A 21 11.81 -21.40 13.13
N VAL A 22 11.15 -21.77 14.23
CA VAL A 22 9.80 -21.27 14.59
C VAL A 22 9.82 -19.74 14.75
N ALA A 23 10.86 -19.18 15.36
CA ALA A 23 10.98 -17.73 15.53
C ALA A 23 11.08 -16.99 14.18
N ILE A 24 11.90 -17.50 13.25
CA ILE A 24 12.04 -16.93 11.89
C ILE A 24 10.74 -17.07 11.10
N TYR A 25 10.12 -18.25 11.12
CA TYR A 25 8.84 -18.50 10.43
C TYR A 25 7.76 -17.51 10.90
N ASN A 26 7.64 -17.33 12.22
CA ASN A 26 6.69 -16.38 12.78
C ASN A 26 7.04 -14.93 12.41
N LYS A 27 8.33 -14.59 12.27
CA LYS A 27 8.74 -13.26 11.81
C LYS A 27 8.32 -13.01 10.36
N PHE A 28 8.49 -13.97 9.45
CA PHE A 28 7.96 -13.88 8.08
C PHE A 28 6.45 -13.65 8.06
N LYS A 29 5.68 -14.42 8.85
CA LYS A 29 4.23 -14.26 8.94
C LYS A 29 3.82 -12.90 9.50
N ARG A 30 4.52 -12.40 10.52
CA ARG A 30 4.28 -11.05 11.07
C ARG A 30 4.51 -9.96 10.03
N LEU A 31 5.61 -10.01 9.29
CA LEU A 31 5.91 -9.03 8.24
C LEU A 31 4.89 -9.10 7.10
N LYS A 32 4.50 -10.30 6.67
CA LYS A 32 3.45 -10.48 5.65
C LYS A 32 2.12 -9.85 6.09
N ASN A 33 1.68 -10.15 7.32
CA ASN A 33 0.45 -9.58 7.88
C ASN A 33 0.54 -8.05 8.05
N ALA A 34 1.71 -7.53 8.43
CA ALA A 34 1.93 -6.09 8.52
C ALA A 34 1.83 -5.42 7.15
N GLY A 35 2.44 -6.01 6.11
CA GLY A 35 2.32 -5.53 4.74
C GLY A 35 0.87 -5.54 4.24
N ASP A 36 0.13 -6.63 4.49
CA ASP A 36 -1.28 -6.73 4.10
C ASP A 36 -2.15 -5.71 4.87
N ALA A 37 -1.85 -5.45 6.15
CA ALA A 37 -2.53 -4.43 6.95
C ALA A 37 -2.25 -3.01 6.44
N THR A 38 -0.99 -2.68 6.15
CA THR A 38 -0.63 -1.36 5.58
C THR A 38 -1.23 -1.17 4.19
N LEU A 39 -1.27 -2.22 3.36
CA LEU A 39 -1.97 -2.17 2.07
C LEU A 39 -3.48 -1.89 2.26
N GLY A 40 -4.09 -2.47 3.30
CA GLY A 40 -5.46 -2.14 3.70
C GLY A 40 -5.66 -0.66 4.03
N GLN A 41 -4.70 -0.03 4.72
CA GLN A 41 -4.73 1.41 5.01
C GLN A 41 -4.65 2.25 3.73
N ILE A 42 -3.77 1.88 2.79
CA ILE A 42 -3.67 2.52 1.47
C ILE A 42 -5.02 2.45 0.73
N LYS A 43 -5.68 1.28 0.71
CA LYS A 43 -6.98 1.10 0.07
C LYS A 43 -8.06 2.01 0.66
N VAL A 44 -8.09 2.15 1.98
CA VAL A 44 -9.03 3.06 2.66
C VAL A 44 -8.75 4.51 2.29
N ALA A 45 -7.49 4.94 2.30
CA ALA A 45 -7.10 6.30 1.92
C ALA A 45 -7.42 6.59 0.44
N LEU A 46 -7.13 5.67 -0.47
CA LEU A 46 -7.49 5.79 -1.88
C LEU A 46 -8.99 5.87 -2.10
N LYS A 47 -9.79 5.08 -1.36
CA LYS A 47 -11.25 5.20 -1.44
C LYS A 47 -11.73 6.59 -1.05
N LYS A 48 -11.20 7.15 0.06
CA LYS A 48 -11.50 8.54 0.46
C LYS A 48 -11.09 9.54 -0.63
N ARG A 49 -9.90 9.37 -1.24
CA ARG A 49 -9.44 10.22 -2.36
C ARG A 49 -10.43 10.18 -3.51
N LEU A 50 -10.86 8.98 -3.92
CA LEU A 50 -11.83 8.79 -5.00
C LEU A 50 -13.21 9.40 -4.66
N ASP A 51 -13.63 9.33 -3.41
CA ASP A 51 -14.85 10.01 -2.94
C ASP A 51 -14.72 11.55 -3.09
N MET A 52 -13.60 12.13 -2.63
CA MET A 52 -13.32 13.57 -2.79
C MET A 52 -13.18 13.99 -4.26
N LEU A 53 -12.58 13.15 -5.11
CA LEU A 53 -12.49 13.42 -6.55
C LEU A 53 -13.87 13.42 -7.22
N SER A 54 -14.78 12.53 -6.81
CA SER A 54 -16.16 12.56 -7.29
C SER A 54 -16.85 13.88 -6.94
N GLU A 55 -16.71 14.33 -5.69
CA GLU A 55 -17.27 15.60 -5.22
C GLU A 55 -16.64 16.81 -5.91
N LEU A 56 -15.33 16.77 -6.18
CA LEU A 56 -14.63 17.79 -6.95
C LEU A 56 -15.16 17.86 -8.37
N VAL A 57 -15.24 16.74 -9.10
CA VAL A 57 -15.80 16.70 -10.46
C VAL A 57 -17.20 17.29 -10.50
N ASP A 58 -18.05 16.93 -9.53
CA ASP A 58 -19.40 17.50 -9.42
C ASP A 58 -19.41 19.00 -9.15
N SER A 59 -18.44 19.52 -8.40
CA SER A 59 -18.32 20.96 -8.09
C SER A 59 -17.80 21.79 -9.27
N VAL A 60 -17.00 21.18 -10.16
CA VAL A 60 -16.37 21.89 -11.29
C VAL A 60 -17.07 21.63 -12.64
N LYS A 61 -17.99 20.66 -12.74
CA LYS A 61 -18.63 20.25 -14.01
C LYS A 61 -19.37 21.38 -14.75
N SER A 62 -19.82 22.42 -14.05
CA SER A 62 -20.47 23.58 -14.66
C SER A 62 -19.49 24.49 -15.39
N TYR A 63 -18.20 24.42 -15.05
CA TYR A 63 -17.13 25.29 -15.55
C TYR A 63 -16.19 24.53 -16.49
N ALA A 64 -15.93 23.26 -16.19
CA ALA A 64 -15.09 22.37 -17.00
C ALA A 64 -15.90 21.16 -17.48
N LYS A 65 -15.81 20.85 -18.78
CA LYS A 65 -16.42 19.64 -19.33
C LYS A 65 -15.62 18.42 -18.91
N PHE A 66 -15.97 17.84 -17.77
CA PHE A 66 -15.59 16.48 -17.44
C PHE A 66 -16.49 15.51 -18.20
N GLU A 67 -15.90 14.55 -18.90
CA GLU A 67 -16.65 13.53 -19.61
C GLU A 67 -17.42 12.63 -18.63
N LYS A 68 -18.57 12.13 -19.06
CA LYS A 68 -19.32 11.10 -18.32
C LYS A 68 -18.44 9.88 -17.99
N SER A 69 -17.50 9.56 -18.89
CA SER A 69 -16.50 8.52 -18.74
C SER A 69 -15.64 8.71 -17.48
N THR A 70 -15.34 9.94 -17.05
CA THR A 70 -14.55 10.22 -15.84
C THR A 70 -15.30 9.80 -14.57
N LEU A 71 -16.58 10.16 -14.44
CA LEU A 71 -17.41 9.77 -13.29
C LEU A 71 -17.64 8.25 -13.26
N GLU A 72 -17.83 7.63 -14.42
CA GLU A 72 -17.92 6.16 -14.55
C GLU A 72 -16.62 5.48 -14.10
N ASN A 73 -15.46 6.01 -14.52
CA ASN A 73 -14.15 5.53 -14.11
C ASN A 73 -13.92 5.68 -12.60
N ILE A 74 -14.28 6.82 -12.00
CA ILE A 74 -14.21 7.01 -10.53
C ILE A 74 -15.08 5.99 -9.81
N THR A 75 -16.32 5.79 -10.27
CA THR A 75 -17.26 4.83 -9.67
C THR A 75 -16.72 3.40 -9.74
N LYS A 76 -16.13 3.02 -10.87
CA LYS A 76 -15.48 1.73 -11.04
C LYS A 76 -14.31 1.57 -10.09
N MET A 77 -13.39 2.54 -10.04
CA MET A 77 -12.24 2.50 -9.13
C MET A 77 -12.67 2.40 -7.65
N ARG A 78 -13.74 3.08 -7.23
CA ARG A 78 -14.27 2.98 -5.85
C ARG A 78 -14.74 1.56 -5.51
N SER A 79 -15.23 0.82 -6.49
CA SER A 79 -15.67 -0.57 -6.33
C SER A 79 -14.48 -1.53 -6.33
N ASP A 80 -13.47 -1.24 -7.13
CA ASP A 80 -12.31 -2.10 -7.36
C ASP A 80 -11.24 -1.95 -6.26
N VAL A 81 -11.07 -0.76 -5.68
CA VAL A 81 -10.01 -0.46 -4.68
C VAL A 81 -10.04 -1.39 -3.46
N MET A 82 -11.23 -1.86 -3.07
CA MET A 82 -11.35 -2.78 -1.94
C MET A 82 -11.05 -4.24 -2.31
N LYS A 83 -11.16 -4.60 -3.59
CA LYS A 83 -10.99 -5.96 -4.10
C LYS A 83 -9.60 -6.20 -4.69
N GLY A 84 -8.93 -5.15 -5.17
CA GLY A 84 -7.67 -5.25 -5.89
C GLY A 84 -6.49 -5.70 -5.05
N ASP A 85 -5.51 -6.33 -5.69
CA ASP A 85 -4.20 -6.62 -5.10
C ASP A 85 -3.26 -5.40 -5.18
N ALA A 86 -2.00 -5.53 -4.75
CA ALA A 86 -1.04 -4.42 -4.78
C ALA A 86 -0.85 -3.79 -6.17
N LYS A 87 -0.91 -4.58 -7.25
CA LYS A 87 -0.78 -4.09 -8.63
C LYS A 87 -2.00 -3.30 -9.06
N ASP A 88 -3.18 -3.78 -8.69
CA ASP A 88 -4.43 -3.08 -8.94
C ASP A 88 -4.48 -1.75 -8.18
N ILE A 89 -3.96 -1.74 -6.95
CA ILE A 89 -3.86 -0.52 -6.13
C ILE A 89 -2.95 0.52 -6.79
N LYS A 90 -1.78 0.14 -7.33
CA LYS A 90 -0.90 1.07 -8.06
C LYS A 90 -1.67 1.73 -9.22
N LYS A 91 -2.34 0.93 -10.06
CA LYS A 91 -3.10 1.45 -11.22
C LYS A 91 -4.20 2.42 -10.83
N ILE A 92 -4.92 2.13 -9.74
CA ILE A 92 -5.97 3.01 -9.22
C ILE A 92 -5.37 4.31 -8.69
N GLU A 93 -4.24 4.23 -7.98
CA GLU A 93 -3.52 5.41 -7.50
C GLU A 93 -3.11 6.31 -8.67
N ASP A 94 -2.46 5.77 -9.70
CA ASP A 94 -1.98 6.53 -10.86
C ASP A 94 -3.14 7.20 -11.62
N ALA A 95 -4.24 6.46 -11.83
CA ALA A 95 -5.45 7.00 -12.45
C ALA A 95 -6.07 8.12 -11.60
N SER A 96 -6.11 7.97 -10.27
CA SER A 96 -6.64 9.00 -9.37
C SER A 96 -5.77 10.27 -9.35
N ARG A 97 -4.44 10.13 -9.47
CA ARG A 97 -3.51 11.26 -9.59
C ARG A 97 -3.73 12.03 -10.88
N LYS A 98 -3.91 11.33 -11.99
CA LYS A 98 -4.21 11.95 -13.28
C LYS A 98 -5.49 12.80 -13.23
N ILE A 99 -6.58 12.25 -12.68
CA ILE A 99 -7.84 12.99 -12.51
C ILE A 99 -7.66 14.23 -11.65
N LEU A 100 -6.89 14.13 -10.54
CA LEU A 100 -6.59 15.30 -9.71
C LEU A 100 -5.80 16.36 -10.48
N GLY A 101 -4.86 15.95 -11.34
CA GLY A 101 -4.13 16.84 -12.24
C GLY A 101 -5.06 17.60 -13.18
N ASP A 102 -6.00 16.88 -13.81
CA ASP A 102 -7.00 17.49 -14.71
C ASP A 102 -7.90 18.49 -13.96
N ILE A 103 -8.30 18.18 -12.73
CA ILE A 103 -9.06 19.10 -11.86
C ILE A 103 -8.22 20.34 -11.50
N LYS A 104 -6.94 20.18 -11.15
CA LYS A 104 -6.03 21.31 -10.89
C LYS A 104 -5.95 22.23 -12.10
N VAL A 105 -5.81 21.69 -13.31
CA VAL A 105 -5.81 22.49 -14.56
C VAL A 105 -7.12 23.23 -14.74
N ALA A 106 -8.27 22.58 -14.50
CA ALA A 106 -9.56 23.25 -14.56
C ALA A 106 -9.65 24.42 -13.55
N VAL A 107 -9.27 24.19 -12.29
CA VAL A 107 -9.23 25.25 -11.27
C VAL A 107 -8.30 26.39 -11.69
N GLU A 108 -7.16 26.09 -12.32
CA GLU A 108 -6.24 27.11 -12.80
C GLU A 108 -6.83 28.02 -13.89
N ASN A 109 -7.61 27.44 -14.81
CA ASN A 109 -8.22 28.14 -15.94
C ASN A 109 -9.46 28.97 -15.57
N TYR A 110 -10.09 28.71 -14.42
CA TYR A 110 -11.36 29.30 -14.01
C TYR A 110 -11.24 30.01 -12.65
N PRO A 111 -10.98 31.33 -12.61
CA PRO A 111 -10.76 32.10 -11.36
C PRO A 111 -11.87 31.95 -10.31
N GLU A 112 -13.11 31.79 -10.74
CA GLU A 112 -14.26 31.54 -9.89
C GLU A 112 -14.10 30.25 -9.07
N LEU A 113 -13.55 29.18 -9.65
CA LEU A 113 -13.24 27.94 -8.95
C LEU A 113 -12.11 28.17 -7.92
N LYS A 114 -11.10 28.99 -8.26
CA LYS A 114 -10.04 29.37 -7.31
C LYS A 114 -10.57 30.10 -6.10
N THR A 115 -11.66 30.84 -6.23
CA THR A 115 -12.27 31.58 -5.11
C THR A 115 -13.31 30.77 -4.34
N SER A 116 -13.78 29.65 -4.89
CA SER A 116 -14.76 28.79 -4.24
C SER A 116 -14.19 28.13 -2.99
N GLU A 117 -14.74 28.47 -1.83
CA GLU A 117 -14.35 27.84 -0.55
C GLU A 117 -14.58 26.33 -0.55
N SER A 118 -15.64 25.86 -1.22
CA SER A 118 -15.94 24.42 -1.31
C SER A 118 -14.86 23.67 -2.10
N VAL A 119 -14.45 24.22 -3.24
CA VAL A 119 -13.39 23.62 -4.07
C VAL A 119 -12.06 23.64 -3.33
N LYS A 120 -11.69 24.74 -2.67
CA LYS A 120 -10.48 24.82 -1.84
C LYS A 120 -10.47 23.73 -0.76
N LYS A 121 -11.55 23.61 0.02
CA LYS A 121 -11.66 22.60 1.09
C LYS A 121 -11.49 21.18 0.56
N LEU A 122 -12.10 20.85 -0.58
CA LEU A 122 -11.97 19.53 -1.20
C LEU A 122 -10.55 19.28 -1.73
N MET A 123 -9.91 20.29 -2.32
CA MET A 123 -8.52 20.22 -2.79
C MET A 123 -7.54 20.00 -1.62
N ASP A 124 -7.72 20.73 -0.52
CA ASP A 124 -6.91 20.60 0.69
C ASP A 124 -7.08 19.21 1.32
N ALA A 125 -8.32 18.73 1.44
CA ALA A 125 -8.62 17.38 1.92
C ALA A 125 -7.99 16.31 1.03
N THR A 126 -8.09 16.46 -0.30
CA THR A 126 -7.50 15.52 -1.27
C THR A 126 -5.98 15.49 -1.14
N THR A 127 -5.34 16.64 -0.95
CA THR A 127 -3.88 16.75 -0.74
C THR A 127 -3.46 16.08 0.58
N SER A 128 -4.21 16.30 1.66
CA SER A 128 -3.97 15.64 2.95
C SER A 128 -4.03 14.11 2.84
N ILE A 129 -4.97 13.59 2.05
CA ILE A 129 -5.10 12.16 1.76
C ILE A 129 -3.94 11.65 0.89
N GLU A 130 -3.46 12.45 -0.07
CA GLU A 130 -2.28 12.11 -0.87
C GLU A 130 -1.03 11.96 0.00
N ASP A 131 -0.84 12.84 0.98
CA ASP A 131 0.24 12.71 1.97
C ASP A 131 0.06 11.47 2.86
N GLU A 132 -1.18 11.13 3.25
CA GLU A 132 -1.52 9.89 3.98
C GLU A 132 -1.13 8.65 3.17
N ILE A 133 -1.51 8.59 1.89
CA ILE A 133 -1.16 7.50 0.97
C ILE A 133 0.37 7.38 0.85
N ALA A 134 1.07 8.50 0.68
CA ALA A 134 2.53 8.51 0.55
C ALA A 134 3.23 7.93 1.80
N ARG A 135 2.77 8.30 3.00
CA ARG A 135 3.29 7.75 4.27
C ARG A 135 3.04 6.24 4.40
N HIS A 136 1.85 5.78 4.03
CA HIS A 136 1.53 4.35 4.07
C HIS A 136 2.32 3.57 3.03
N ARG A 137 2.51 4.10 1.82
CA ARG A 137 3.37 3.49 0.80
C ARG A 137 4.81 3.35 1.27
N TYR A 138 5.38 4.41 1.87
CA TYR A 138 6.71 4.35 2.48
C TYR A 138 6.80 3.24 3.54
N THR A 139 5.81 3.16 4.43
CA THR A 139 5.74 2.13 5.47
C THR A 139 5.65 0.72 4.88
N TYR A 140 4.80 0.53 3.87
CA TYR A 140 4.66 -0.75 3.15
C TYR A 140 5.99 -1.17 2.53
N ASN A 141 6.67 -0.26 1.84
CA ASN A 141 7.95 -0.54 1.19
C ASN A 141 9.05 -0.90 2.20
N ASN A 142 9.07 -0.28 3.37
CA ASN A 142 10.01 -0.68 4.44
C ASN A 142 9.72 -2.11 4.95
N ILE A 143 8.46 -2.48 5.10
CA ILE A 143 8.08 -3.85 5.48
C ILE A 143 8.49 -4.85 4.39
N VAL A 144 8.24 -4.53 3.13
CA VAL A 144 8.65 -5.34 1.97
C VAL A 144 10.17 -5.48 1.94
N GLN A 145 10.91 -4.40 2.20
CA GLN A 145 12.37 -4.43 2.28
C GLN A 145 12.86 -5.37 3.37
N GLU A 146 12.31 -5.27 4.58
CA GLU A 146 12.70 -6.17 5.68
C GLU A 146 12.35 -7.62 5.34
N TYR A 147 11.16 -7.87 4.81
CA TYR A 147 10.72 -9.19 4.39
C TYR A 147 11.66 -9.79 3.33
N ASN A 148 11.95 -9.03 2.26
CA ASN A 148 12.80 -9.47 1.17
C ASN A 148 14.25 -9.67 1.63
N THR A 149 14.74 -8.85 2.54
CA THR A 149 16.06 -9.04 3.17
C THR A 149 16.12 -10.37 3.92
N MET A 150 15.05 -10.72 4.65
CA MET A 150 15.00 -12.02 5.32
C MET A 150 14.95 -13.20 4.35
N VAL A 151 14.31 -13.05 3.18
CA VAL A 151 14.32 -14.08 2.13
C VAL A 151 15.74 -14.31 1.60
N ASP A 152 16.55 -13.26 1.49
CA ASP A 152 17.88 -13.34 0.87
C ASP A 152 19.01 -13.71 1.85
N VAL A 153 18.90 -13.35 3.13
CA VAL A 153 20.00 -13.42 4.10
C VAL A 153 19.95 -14.69 4.96
N VAL A 154 21.12 -15.29 5.21
CA VAL A 154 21.28 -16.44 6.12
C VAL A 154 21.22 -15.97 7.58
N PRO A 155 20.53 -16.71 8.47
CA PRO A 155 19.94 -18.04 8.25
C PRO A 155 18.46 -18.02 7.82
N SER A 156 17.81 -16.87 7.72
CA SER A 156 16.39 -16.79 7.35
C SER A 156 16.10 -17.28 5.93
N SER A 157 17.04 -17.17 4.99
CA SER A 157 16.92 -17.68 3.61
C SER A 157 16.77 -19.19 3.53
N MET A 158 17.35 -19.94 4.48
CA MET A 158 17.17 -21.39 4.58
C MET A 158 15.73 -21.74 4.97
N VAL A 159 15.18 -21.01 5.94
CA VAL A 159 13.77 -21.14 6.34
C VAL A 159 12.86 -20.69 5.20
N ALA A 160 13.21 -19.61 4.48
CA ALA A 160 12.47 -19.14 3.32
C ALA A 160 12.38 -20.21 2.24
N SER A 161 13.50 -20.87 1.92
CA SER A 161 13.54 -21.97 0.95
C SER A 161 12.74 -23.19 1.41
N MET A 162 12.87 -23.58 2.69
CA MET A 162 12.16 -24.73 3.28
C MET A 162 10.64 -24.56 3.27
N PHE A 163 10.14 -23.34 3.52
CA PHE A 163 8.70 -23.04 3.60
C PHE A 163 8.17 -22.27 2.39
N SER A 164 8.96 -22.15 1.32
CA SER A 164 8.60 -21.44 0.08
C SER A 164 8.14 -19.99 0.28
N PHE A 165 8.79 -19.25 1.19
CA PHE A 165 8.59 -17.80 1.29
C PHE A 165 9.30 -17.09 0.14
N GLY A 166 8.52 -16.54 -0.79
CA GLY A 166 8.99 -15.75 -1.92
C GLY A 166 8.92 -14.24 -1.66
N LYS A 167 9.69 -13.45 -2.40
CA LYS A 167 9.75 -11.98 -2.25
C LYS A 167 8.37 -11.33 -2.42
N MET A 168 8.14 -10.28 -1.63
CA MET A 168 7.03 -9.36 -1.79
C MET A 168 7.39 -8.26 -2.81
N GLU A 169 6.40 -7.78 -3.54
CA GLU A 169 6.56 -6.67 -4.48
C GLU A 169 6.52 -5.32 -3.76
N TYR A 170 7.34 -4.38 -4.20
CA TYR A 170 7.28 -2.99 -3.74
C TYR A 170 6.14 -2.24 -4.43
N LEU A 171 5.62 -1.21 -3.76
CA LEU A 171 4.82 -0.17 -4.41
C LEU A 171 5.79 0.90 -4.91
N GLU A 172 6.06 0.93 -6.21
CA GLU A 172 7.05 1.82 -6.83
C GLU A 172 6.81 3.30 -6.48
N PHE A 173 7.89 4.04 -6.25
CA PHE A 173 7.88 5.50 -6.27
C PHE A 173 8.11 5.94 -7.70
N GLU A 174 7.04 6.22 -8.44
CA GLU A 174 7.19 7.13 -9.57
C GLU A 174 7.33 8.53 -8.96
N GLU A 175 8.59 8.98 -8.83
CA GLU A 175 8.89 10.41 -8.73
C GLU A 175 8.40 11.04 -10.03
N GLY A 176 7.27 11.72 -9.95
CA GLY A 176 6.72 12.59 -10.99
C GLY A 176 6.48 13.97 -10.40
#